data_AF-A0A1Q7UIE3-F1
#
_entry.id   AF-A0A1Q7UIE3-F1
#
_cell.length_a   1.000
_cell.length_b   1.000
_cell.length_c   1.000
_cell.angle_alpha   90.00
_cell.angle_beta   90.00
_cell.angle_gamma   90.00
#
_symmetry.space_group_name_H-M   'P 1'
#
loop_
_entity.id
_entity.type
_entity.pdbx_description
1 polymer ?
#
loop_
_entity_poly.entity_id
_entity_poly.type
_entity_poly.pdbx_seq_one_letter_code
_entity_poly.pdbx_strand_id
1 'polypeptide(L)'
;MPAILANGYAGSVPETEVRVSDVKAFKTRSGNTRFVLVDDQGNEYSTFKEPIAAKLPGLEGRRARIKYHEQERDGFTNVYLDAVEPLQDAREGAGGPSDADEVAWRTTVEAAPYLLGGDAVEREIPPDELFEKLQPFKELVADDIEKPDE
;
A
#
# COMPACT_ATOMS: atom_id res chain seq x y z
N MET A 1 -51.16 12.92 25.85
CA MET A 1 -49.71 12.96 26.14
C MET A 1 -49.00 12.04 25.15
N PRO A 2 -48.48 12.50 24.01
CA PRO A 2 -47.56 11.68 23.23
C PRO A 2 -46.14 11.92 23.72
N ALA A 3 -45.46 10.82 24.05
CA ALA A 3 -44.07 10.79 24.50
C ALA A 3 -43.14 11.36 23.42
N ILE A 4 -42.30 12.33 23.81
CA ILE A 4 -41.17 12.78 23.01
C ILE A 4 -40.15 11.64 23.01
N LEU A 5 -40.06 10.94 21.89
CA LEU A 5 -38.95 10.03 21.62
C LEU A 5 -37.68 10.86 21.61
N ALA A 6 -36.77 10.51 22.53
CA ALA A 6 -35.41 11.03 22.55
C ALA A 6 -34.76 10.73 21.20
N ASN A 7 -34.60 11.78 20.39
CA ASN A 7 -33.87 11.73 19.13
C ASN A 7 -32.38 11.59 19.47
N GLY A 8 -31.95 10.35 19.72
CA GLY A 8 -30.53 9.99 19.76
C GLY A 8 -29.96 10.22 18.37
N TYR A 9 -29.40 11.40 18.14
CA TYR A 9 -28.45 11.62 17.05
C TYR A 9 -27.25 10.72 17.34
N ALA A 10 -27.30 9.47 16.88
CA ALA A 10 -26.09 8.72 16.58
C ALA A 10 -25.40 9.53 15.49
N GLY A 11 -24.47 10.41 15.90
CA GLY A 11 -23.62 11.15 14.98
C GLY A 11 -22.97 10.12 14.06
N SER A 12 -23.41 10.08 12.81
CA SER A 12 -22.88 9.16 11.82
C SER A 12 -21.43 9.53 11.60
N VAL A 13 -20.52 8.70 12.09
CA VAL A 13 -19.10 8.84 11.81
C VAL A 13 -18.94 8.81 10.28
N PRO A 14 -18.29 9.81 9.66
CA PRO A 14 -18.02 9.83 8.23
C PRO A 14 -17.44 8.50 7.75
N GLU A 15 -18.02 7.96 6.68
CA GLU A 15 -17.60 6.72 6.04
C GLU A 15 -17.48 6.97 4.54
N THR A 16 -16.36 6.57 3.94
CA THR A 16 -16.11 6.76 2.51
C THR A 16 -15.29 5.60 1.93
N GLU A 17 -15.38 5.39 0.63
CA GLU A 17 -14.54 4.43 -0.10
C GLU A 17 -13.43 5.19 -0.81
N VAL A 18 -12.19 4.78 -0.58
CA VAL A 18 -10.99 5.40 -1.17
C VAL A 18 -10.16 4.36 -1.89
N ARG A 19 -9.41 4.80 -2.90
CA ARG A 19 -8.31 4.01 -3.46
C ARG A 19 -7.03 4.45 -2.78
N VAL A 20 -6.35 3.51 -2.12
CA VAL A 20 -5.12 3.82 -1.39
C VAL A 20 -3.99 3.98 -2.39
N SER A 21 -3.35 5.15 -2.39
CA SER A 21 -2.17 5.42 -3.20
C SER A 21 -0.89 5.04 -2.45
N ASP A 22 -0.81 5.33 -1.15
CA ASP A 22 0.40 5.13 -0.34
C ASP A 22 0.07 4.94 1.15
N VAL A 23 0.94 4.24 1.87
CA VAL A 23 0.85 4.04 3.33
C VAL A 23 2.19 4.36 3.98
N LYS A 24 2.21 5.43 4.78
CA LYS A 24 3.44 5.91 5.45
C LYS A 24 3.41 5.62 6.94
N ALA A 25 4.55 5.25 7.52
CA ALA A 25 4.72 5.07 8.95
C ALA A 25 5.80 6.02 9.49
N PHE A 26 5.42 6.89 10.42
CA PHE A 26 6.30 7.88 11.04
C PHE A 26 6.46 7.61 12.52
N LYS A 27 7.70 7.46 12.98
CA LYS A 27 7.99 7.35 14.41
C LYS A 27 7.96 8.74 15.04
N THR A 28 7.10 8.93 16.03
CA THR A 28 7.02 10.19 16.78
C THR A 28 8.11 10.29 17.85
N ARG A 29 8.37 11.51 18.32
CA ARG A 29 9.35 11.78 19.38
C ARG A 29 9.03 11.07 20.71
N SER A 30 7.76 10.81 20.98
CA SER A 30 7.30 10.07 22.17
C SER A 30 7.41 8.55 22.03
N GLY A 31 7.87 8.04 20.87
CA GLY A 31 8.04 6.61 20.61
C GLY A 31 6.86 5.93 19.93
N ASN A 32 5.69 6.59 19.86
CA ASN A 32 4.52 6.06 19.17
C ASN A 32 4.69 6.16 17.64
N THR A 33 4.14 5.20 16.89
CA THR A 33 4.14 5.24 15.42
C THR A 33 2.83 5.83 14.92
N ARG A 34 2.92 6.88 14.10
CA ARG A 34 1.80 7.43 13.33
C ARG A 34 1.77 6.76 11.97
N PHE A 35 0.67 6.13 11.63
CA PHE A 35 0.43 5.64 10.28
C PHE A 35 -0.42 6.64 9.52
N VAL A 36 -0.12 6.84 8.25
CA VAL A 36 -0.82 7.77 7.35
C VAL A 36 -1.18 7.01 6.08
N LEU A 37 -2.48 6.90 5.81
CA LEU A 37 -3.02 6.41 4.54
C LEU A 37 -3.23 7.61 3.64
N VAL A 38 -2.72 7.54 2.41
CA VAL A 38 -2.93 8.55 1.37
C VAL A 38 -3.84 7.93 0.30
N ASP A 39 -4.87 8.64 -0.12
CA ASP A 39 -5.71 8.20 -1.24
C ASP A 39 -5.18 8.69 -2.61
N ASP A 40 -5.85 8.32 -3.69
CA ASP A 40 -5.52 8.73 -5.05
C ASP A 40 -5.81 10.21 -5.35
N GLN A 41 -6.57 10.89 -4.47
CA GLN A 41 -6.83 12.32 -4.54
C GLN A 41 -5.81 13.14 -3.72
N GLY A 42 -4.92 12.48 -2.98
CA GLY A 42 -3.94 13.10 -2.09
C GLY A 42 -4.49 13.48 -0.70
N ASN A 43 -5.67 12.99 -0.32
CA ASN A 43 -6.16 13.16 1.05
C ASN A 43 -5.41 12.24 2.02
N GLU A 44 -5.06 12.79 3.18
CA GLU A 44 -4.31 12.06 4.20
C GLU A 44 -5.17 11.71 5.41
N TYR A 45 -5.15 10.44 5.79
CA TYR A 45 -5.89 9.90 6.93
C TYR A 45 -4.92 9.23 7.88
N SER A 46 -4.89 9.67 9.15
CA SER A 46 -3.86 9.23 10.08
C SER A 46 -4.40 8.36 11.21
N THR A 47 -3.58 7.49 11.78
CA THR A 47 -3.95 6.73 12.98
C THR A 47 -2.75 6.41 13.85
N PHE A 48 -3.02 6.31 15.14
CA PHE A 48 -2.10 5.80 16.16
C PHE A 48 -2.59 4.49 16.76
N LYS A 49 -3.80 4.03 16.39
CA LYS A 49 -4.43 2.84 16.94
C LYS A 49 -3.82 1.62 16.24
N GLU A 50 -3.07 0.81 16.98
CA GLU A 50 -2.45 -0.42 16.45
C GLU A 50 -3.43 -1.37 15.72
N PRO A 51 -4.68 -1.59 16.20
CA PRO A 51 -5.62 -2.48 15.50
C PRO A 51 -6.03 -1.98 14.11
N ILE A 52 -5.99 -0.66 13.89
CA ILE A 52 -6.27 -0.05 12.59
C ILE A 52 -5.01 -0.08 11.75
N ALA A 53 -3.87 0.32 12.34
CA ALA A 53 -2.58 0.32 11.68
C ALA A 53 -2.20 -1.05 11.11
N ALA A 54 -2.49 -2.14 11.81
CA ALA A 54 -2.22 -3.50 11.37
C ALA A 54 -2.94 -3.88 10.05
N LYS A 55 -4.00 -3.15 9.68
CA LYS A 55 -4.76 -3.38 8.44
C LYS A 55 -4.25 -2.57 7.25
N LEU A 56 -3.35 -1.62 7.47
CA LEU A 56 -2.86 -0.72 6.43
C LEU A 56 -1.81 -1.35 5.50
N PRO A 57 -0.86 -2.17 5.97
CA PRO A 57 0.12 -2.82 5.09
C PRO A 57 -0.55 -3.64 4.00
N GLY A 58 -0.13 -3.46 2.75
CA GLY A 58 -0.67 -4.19 1.59
C GLY A 58 -2.02 -3.66 1.08
N LEU A 59 -2.48 -2.50 1.56
CA LEU A 59 -3.61 -1.78 0.95
C LEU A 59 -3.21 -0.89 -0.23
N GLU A 60 -1.92 -0.58 -0.38
CA GLU A 60 -1.41 0.24 -1.50
C GLU A 60 -1.91 -0.30 -2.85
N GLY A 61 -2.47 0.60 -3.67
CA GLY A 61 -3.08 0.30 -4.95
C GLY A 61 -4.52 -0.25 -4.91
N ARG A 62 -5.01 -0.66 -3.73
CA ARG A 62 -6.32 -1.31 -3.53
C ARG A 62 -7.38 -0.31 -3.05
N ARG A 63 -8.65 -0.71 -3.17
CA ARG A 63 -9.76 0.04 -2.57
C ARG A 63 -9.98 -0.37 -1.12
N ALA A 64 -10.35 0.58 -0.28
CA ALA A 64 -10.74 0.34 1.10
C ALA A 64 -11.90 1.27 1.48
N ARG A 65 -12.80 0.76 2.31
CA ARG A 65 -13.77 1.58 3.02
C ARG A 65 -13.16 2.05 4.32
N ILE A 66 -13.17 3.35 4.55
CA ILE A 66 -12.60 3.98 5.73
C ILE A 66 -13.67 4.70 6.52
N LYS A 67 -13.54 4.67 7.85
CA LYS A 67 -14.29 5.53 8.77
C LYS A 67 -13.31 6.46 9.42
N TYR A 68 -13.64 7.74 9.47
CA TYR A 68 -12.75 8.75 10.01
C TYR A 68 -13.50 9.84 10.78
N HIS A 69 -12.78 10.52 11.65
CA HIS A 69 -13.24 11.76 12.27
C HIS A 69 -12.22 12.86 12.06
N GLU A 70 -12.71 14.09 12.07
CA GLU A 70 -11.90 15.28 11.98
C GLU A 70 -11.71 15.88 13.37
N GLN A 71 -10.50 16.32 13.67
CA GLN A 71 -10.17 17.03 14.88
C GLN A 71 -9.44 18.31 14.52
N GLU A 72 -10.05 19.45 14.85
CA GLU A 72 -9.40 20.74 14.76
C GLU A 72 -8.52 20.95 15.99
N ARG A 73 -7.24 21.24 15.76
CA ARG A 73 -6.29 21.60 16.81
C ARG A 73 -5.33 22.65 16.29
N ASP A 74 -5.17 23.74 17.05
CA ASP A 74 -4.24 24.82 16.74
C ASP A 74 -4.45 25.43 15.32
N GLY A 75 -5.70 25.42 14.82
CA GLY A 75 -6.07 25.90 13.48
C GLY A 75 -5.83 24.90 12.35
N PHE A 76 -5.43 23.66 12.65
CA PHE A 76 -5.25 22.58 11.69
C PHE A 76 -6.35 21.52 11.84
N THR A 77 -6.96 21.12 10.72
CA THR A 77 -7.89 19.98 10.68
C THR A 77 -7.11 18.69 10.48
N ASN A 78 -7.01 17.88 11.52
CA ASN A 78 -6.39 16.57 11.45
C ASN A 78 -7.46 15.50 11.21
N VAL A 79 -7.25 14.65 10.21
CA VAL A 79 -8.16 13.56 9.89
C VAL A 79 -7.62 12.24 10.46
N TYR A 80 -8.45 11.56 11.26
CA TYR A 80 -8.07 10.35 11.98
C TYR A 80 -8.93 9.15 11.58
N LEU A 81 -8.29 8.03 11.25
CA LEU A 81 -8.97 6.77 10.95
C LEU A 81 -9.48 6.11 12.23
N ASP A 82 -10.74 5.73 12.19
CA ASP A 82 -11.44 4.92 13.18
C ASP A 82 -11.68 3.48 12.73
N ALA A 83 -11.81 3.25 11.42
CA ALA A 83 -11.87 1.91 10.85
C ALA A 83 -11.34 1.90 9.42
N VAL A 84 -10.82 0.74 9.02
CA VAL A 84 -10.40 0.45 7.64
C VAL A 84 -10.86 -0.97 7.31
N GLU A 85 -11.54 -1.10 6.17
CA GLU A 85 -12.05 -2.35 5.63
C GLU A 85 -11.57 -2.46 4.17
N PRO A 86 -10.63 -3.37 3.86
CA PRO A 86 -10.22 -3.64 2.49
C PRO A 86 -11.43 -4.06 1.65
N LEU A 87 -11.64 -3.44 0.50
CA LEU A 87 -12.67 -3.84 -0.45
C LEU A 87 -12.01 -4.74 -1.51
N GLN A 88 -12.64 -5.88 -1.80
CA GLN A 88 -12.29 -6.63 -2.99
C GLN A 88 -12.71 -5.81 -4.21
N ASP A 89 -11.79 -5.66 -5.17
CA ASP A 89 -12.15 -5.09 -6.45
C ASP A 89 -13.01 -6.10 -7.20
N ALA A 90 -14.22 -5.71 -7.60
CA ALA A 90 -15.13 -6.53 -8.41
C ALA A 90 -14.58 -6.82 -9.83
N ARG A 91 -13.29 -6.55 -10.08
CA ARG A 91 -12.54 -7.00 -11.26
C ARG A 91 -11.91 -8.38 -11.08
N GLU A 92 -12.20 -9.09 -9.99
CA GLU A 92 -12.04 -10.55 -9.94
C GLU A 92 -13.26 -11.22 -10.60
N GLY A 93 -13.34 -11.10 -11.93
CA GLY A 93 -14.42 -11.67 -12.75
C GLY A 93 -14.20 -11.61 -14.26
N ALA A 94 -13.23 -10.85 -14.74
CA ALA A 94 -12.79 -10.89 -16.14
C ALA A 94 -11.30 -10.55 -16.19
N GLY A 95 -10.49 -11.54 -16.59
CA GLY A 95 -9.03 -11.48 -16.60
C GLY A 95 -8.46 -10.19 -17.19
N GLY A 96 -7.68 -9.49 -16.37
CA GLY A 96 -6.68 -8.53 -16.81
C GLY A 96 -5.30 -9.22 -16.84
N PRO A 97 -4.47 -8.97 -17.86
CA PRO A 97 -3.22 -9.71 -18.06
C PRO A 97 -2.18 -9.51 -16.95
N SER A 98 -2.25 -8.49 -16.09
CA SER A 98 -1.20 -8.27 -15.08
C SER A 98 -1.25 -9.23 -13.88
N ASP A 99 -2.44 -9.60 -13.37
CA ASP A 99 -2.55 -10.60 -12.29
C ASP A 99 -2.39 -12.02 -12.83
N ALA A 100 -2.86 -12.27 -14.06
CA ALA A 100 -2.67 -13.55 -14.73
C ALA A 100 -1.20 -13.80 -15.06
N ASP A 101 -0.44 -12.77 -15.43
CA ASP A 101 0.99 -12.90 -15.71
C ASP A 101 1.77 -13.21 -14.42
N GLU A 102 1.54 -12.51 -13.29
CA GLU A 102 2.24 -12.83 -12.02
C GLU A 102 1.91 -14.25 -11.49
N VAL A 103 0.66 -14.71 -11.64
CA VAL A 103 0.28 -16.09 -11.29
C VAL A 103 0.83 -17.09 -12.31
N ALA A 104 0.88 -16.75 -13.59
CA ALA A 104 1.53 -17.57 -14.62
C ALA A 104 3.03 -17.73 -14.35
N TRP A 105 3.72 -16.69 -13.89
CA TRP A 105 5.13 -16.80 -13.47
C TRP A 105 5.30 -17.74 -12.27
N ARG A 106 4.39 -17.68 -11.28
CA ARG A 106 4.45 -18.56 -10.10
C ARG A 106 4.09 -20.02 -10.41
N THR A 107 3.07 -20.25 -11.23
CA THR A 107 2.62 -21.59 -11.64
C THR A 107 3.53 -22.22 -12.69
N THR A 108 4.18 -21.43 -13.54
CA THR A 108 5.18 -21.95 -14.51
C THR A 108 6.49 -22.36 -13.80
N VAL A 109 6.89 -21.64 -12.73
CA VAL A 109 8.03 -22.03 -11.88
C VAL A 109 7.74 -23.32 -11.10
N GLU A 110 6.50 -23.51 -10.64
CA GLU A 110 6.10 -24.73 -9.92
C GLU A 110 5.92 -25.95 -10.87
N ALA A 111 5.52 -25.71 -12.12
CA ALA A 111 5.30 -26.76 -13.13
C ALA A 111 6.57 -27.19 -13.90
N ALA A 112 7.71 -26.52 -13.71
CA ALA A 112 8.96 -26.88 -14.37
C ALA A 112 10.09 -27.27 -13.39
N PRO A 113 9.97 -28.35 -12.59
CA PRO A 113 11.14 -28.91 -11.92
C PRO A 113 12.17 -29.53 -12.88
N TYR A 114 11.92 -29.59 -14.20
CA TYR A 114 12.72 -30.41 -15.13
C TYR A 114 13.07 -29.78 -16.49
N LEU A 115 12.97 -28.46 -16.68
CA LEU A 115 13.37 -27.82 -17.96
C LEU A 115 14.85 -27.41 -18.05
N LEU A 116 15.61 -27.48 -16.97
CA LEU A 116 17.07 -27.60 -17.02
C LEU A 116 17.50 -28.76 -16.12
N GLY A 117 18.46 -29.57 -16.59
CA GLY A 117 19.10 -30.59 -15.78
C GLY A 117 19.60 -29.99 -14.47
N GLY A 118 19.55 -30.77 -13.39
CA GLY A 118 19.88 -30.34 -12.03
C GLY A 118 21.32 -29.84 -11.80
N ASP A 119 22.12 -29.63 -12.86
CA ASP A 119 23.47 -29.05 -12.83
C ASP A 119 23.51 -27.57 -13.29
N ALA A 120 22.41 -27.02 -13.82
CA ALA A 120 22.46 -25.73 -14.51
C ALA A 120 22.41 -24.48 -13.61
N VAL A 121 22.20 -24.63 -12.30
CA VAL A 121 22.18 -23.52 -11.34
C VAL A 121 23.10 -23.83 -10.16
N GLU A 122 24.36 -24.14 -10.43
CA GLU A 122 25.31 -24.53 -9.38
C GLU A 122 26.20 -23.38 -8.88
N ARG A 123 25.87 -22.12 -9.16
CA ARG A 123 26.63 -20.99 -8.61
C ARG A 123 25.74 -19.85 -8.13
N GLU A 124 25.49 -19.85 -6.83
CA GLU A 124 25.21 -18.62 -6.10
C GLU A 124 26.41 -17.68 -6.29
N ILE A 125 26.23 -16.60 -7.05
CA ILE A 125 27.26 -15.58 -7.22
C ILE A 125 27.28 -14.74 -5.93
N PRO A 126 28.43 -14.60 -5.25
CA PRO A 126 28.52 -13.78 -4.06
C PRO A 126 28.07 -12.33 -4.35
N PRO A 127 27.42 -11.65 -3.39
CA PRO A 127 26.86 -10.30 -3.59
C PRO A 127 27.85 -9.28 -4.16
N ASP A 128 29.13 -9.40 -3.79
CA ASP A 128 30.18 -8.48 -4.24
C ASP A 128 30.49 -8.63 -5.74
N GLU A 129 30.45 -9.86 -6.28
CA GLU A 129 30.64 -10.10 -7.72
C GLU A 129 29.40 -9.69 -8.55
N LEU A 130 28.22 -9.75 -7.95
CA LEU A 130 26.98 -9.27 -8.57
C LEU A 130 27.00 -7.74 -8.72
N PHE A 131 27.55 -7.02 -7.73
CA PHE A 131 27.68 -5.57 -7.77
C PHE A 131 28.56 -5.10 -8.93
N GLU A 132 29.75 -5.71 -9.08
CA GLU A 132 30.70 -5.41 -10.17
C GLU A 132 30.08 -5.64 -11.55
N LYS A 133 29.29 -6.71 -11.72
CA LYS A 133 28.60 -6.98 -13.00
C LYS A 133 27.47 -6.01 -13.31
N LEU A 134 26.81 -5.48 -12.29
CA LEU A 134 25.70 -4.53 -12.44
C LEU A 134 26.18 -3.07 -12.53
N GLN A 135 27.45 -2.81 -12.23
CA GLN A 135 28.01 -1.46 -12.22
C GLN A 135 27.91 -0.76 -13.59
N PRO A 136 28.26 -1.39 -14.74
CA PRO A 136 28.18 -0.74 -16.05
C PRO A 136 26.76 -0.28 -16.43
N PHE A 137 25.73 -1.01 -15.96
CA PHE A 137 24.34 -0.67 -16.22
C PHE A 137 23.87 0.52 -15.37
N LYS A 138 24.34 0.62 -14.12
CA LYS A 138 24.04 1.74 -13.23
C LYS A 138 24.65 3.04 -13.73
N GLU A 139 25.86 2.97 -14.28
CA GLU A 139 26.55 4.13 -14.85
C GLU A 139 25.83 4.67 -16.10
N LEU A 140 25.35 3.79 -16.98
CA LEU A 140 24.57 4.20 -18.16
C LEU A 140 23.24 4.86 -17.78
N VAL A 141 22.56 4.37 -16.74
CA VAL A 141 21.30 4.97 -16.25
C VAL A 141 21.56 6.31 -15.57
N ALA A 142 22.66 6.42 -14.81
CA ALA A 142 23.07 7.67 -14.19
C ALA A 142 23.36 8.76 -15.23
N ASP A 143 24.05 8.42 -16.32
CA ASP A 143 24.35 9.33 -17.42
C ASP A 143 23.09 9.78 -18.19
N ASP A 144 22.04 8.95 -18.22
CA ASP A 144 20.77 9.23 -18.90
C ASP A 144 19.88 10.18 -18.08
N ILE A 145 19.87 10.03 -16.74
CA ILE A 145 19.09 10.92 -15.86
C ILE A 145 19.76 12.28 -15.62
N GLU A 146 21.07 12.40 -15.85
CA GLU A 146 21.84 13.64 -15.61
C GLU A 146 21.93 14.54 -16.85
N LYS A 147 21.57 14.05 -18.04
CA LYS A 147 21.48 14.88 -19.25
C LYS A 147 20.07 15.44 -19.39
N PRO A 148 19.80 16.70 -19.05
CA PRO A 148 18.56 17.34 -19.47
C PRO A 148 18.56 17.41 -21.00
N ASP A 149 17.47 16.96 -21.62
CA ASP A 149 17.23 17.10 -23.06
C ASP A 149 17.48 18.57 -23.48
N GLU A 150 18.39 18.79 -24.44
CA GLU A 150 18.65 20.10 -25.07
C GLU A 150 17.51 20.48 -26.04
#